data_AF-A0A820FLD9-F1
#
_entry.id   AF-A0A820FLD9-F1
#
_cell.length_a   1.000
_cell.length_b   1.000
_cell.length_c   1.000
_cell.angle_alpha   90.00
_cell.angle_beta   90.00
_cell.angle_gamma   90.00
#
_symmetry.space_group_name_H-M   'P 1'
#
loop_
_entity.id
_entity.type
_entity.pdbx_description
1 polymer ?
#
loop_
_entity_poly.entity_id
_entity_poly.type
_entity_poly.pdbx_seq_one_letter_code
_entity_poly.pdbx_strand_id
1 'polypeptide(L)'
;MQLRSDLSIPHVVDSNLIPFVDSPTQGVQRRMLDRIGGEVARATTIVKYQPFARFPRHTHSGGEEFVVLDGIFSDDLSGDHGPLSYCRHGIDTQHEPWTGEQGAVILVKLRQMNDRTETPLVLIDTETSNDWKIKDSDVKRQYLNLFSNTKTGECVWMEKWEAGFESDHWKQVEIFK
;
A
#
# COMPACT_ATOMS: atom_id res chain seq x y z
N MET A 1 -9.19 -18.68 3.27
CA MET A 1 -8.38 -18.79 2.05
C MET A 1 -6.91 -18.70 2.43
N GLN A 2 -6.04 -19.40 1.70
CA GLN A 2 -4.59 -19.32 1.84
C GLN A 2 -4.03 -19.01 0.45
N LEU A 3 -3.34 -17.88 0.30
CA LEU A 3 -2.74 -17.45 -0.96
C LEU A 3 -1.34 -16.92 -0.67
N ARG A 4 -0.30 -17.59 -1.17
CA ARG A 4 1.12 -17.20 -0.94
C ARG A 4 1.39 -16.87 0.54
N SER A 5 0.87 -17.73 1.42
CA SER A 5 0.80 -17.49 2.85
C SER A 5 1.98 -18.05 3.64
N ASP A 6 2.81 -18.89 3.02
CA ASP A 6 4.08 -19.32 3.60
C ASP A 6 5.14 -18.23 3.34
N LEU A 7 5.35 -17.39 4.35
CA LEU A 7 6.28 -16.26 4.28
C LEU A 7 7.76 -16.68 4.28
N SER A 8 8.06 -17.98 4.46
CA SER A 8 9.42 -18.49 4.30
C SER A 8 9.80 -18.74 2.84
N ILE A 9 8.82 -18.72 1.94
CA ILE A 9 9.00 -18.96 0.51
C ILE A 9 8.98 -17.62 -0.24
N PRO A 10 10.02 -17.30 -1.04
CA PRO A 10 10.01 -16.11 -1.86
C PRO A 10 8.97 -16.24 -2.98
N HIS A 11 8.22 -15.16 -3.22
CA HIS A 11 7.25 -15.08 -4.30
C HIS A 11 7.53 -13.85 -5.17
N VAL A 12 7.61 -14.05 -6.48
CA VAL A 12 7.59 -12.98 -7.48
C VAL A 12 6.27 -13.10 -8.24
N VAL A 13 5.54 -11.99 -8.32
CA VAL A 13 4.19 -11.96 -8.90
C VAL A 13 4.10 -10.79 -9.85
N ASP A 14 3.94 -11.07 -11.14
CA ASP A 14 3.45 -10.07 -12.08
C ASP A 14 1.94 -9.88 -11.84
N SER A 15 1.60 -8.77 -11.20
CA SER A 15 0.23 -8.45 -10.81
C SER A 15 -0.66 -8.12 -12.01
N ASN A 16 -0.09 -7.79 -13.18
CA ASN A 16 -0.86 -7.50 -14.39
C ASN A 16 -1.51 -8.75 -14.98
N LEU A 17 -0.89 -9.91 -14.75
CA LEU A 17 -1.41 -11.22 -15.19
C LEU A 17 -2.54 -11.74 -14.30
N ILE A 18 -2.78 -11.12 -13.14
CA ILE A 18 -3.87 -11.49 -12.25
C ILE A 18 -5.13 -10.73 -12.72
N PRO A 19 -6.24 -11.40 -13.07
CA PRO A 19 -7.48 -10.71 -13.38
C PRO A 19 -8.03 -10.03 -12.11
N PHE A 20 -8.66 -8.87 -12.27
CA PHE A 20 -9.48 -8.31 -11.20
C PHE A 20 -10.69 -9.21 -10.95
N VAL A 21 -10.96 -9.50 -9.68
CA VAL A 21 -12.18 -10.18 -9.25
C VAL A 21 -13.02 -9.25 -8.40
N ASP A 22 -14.34 -9.33 -8.51
CA ASP A 22 -15.23 -8.51 -7.71
C ASP A 22 -15.05 -8.79 -6.22
N SER A 23 -15.13 -7.74 -5.42
CA SER A 23 -15.29 -7.85 -3.98
C SER A 23 -16.77 -7.97 -3.62
N PRO A 24 -17.11 -8.33 -2.36
CA PRO A 24 -18.49 -8.24 -1.89
C PRO A 24 -19.10 -6.83 -1.99
N THR A 25 -18.27 -5.79 -2.03
CA THR A 25 -18.73 -4.40 -2.16
C THR A 25 -18.81 -3.99 -3.62
N GLN A 26 -19.98 -3.49 -4.00
CA GLN A 26 -20.26 -3.01 -5.35
C GLN A 26 -19.28 -1.92 -5.77
N GLY A 27 -18.78 -2.00 -7.00
CA GLY A 27 -17.84 -1.02 -7.55
C GLY A 27 -16.41 -1.16 -7.03
N VAL A 28 -16.10 -2.23 -6.27
CA VAL A 28 -14.74 -2.50 -5.77
C VAL A 28 -14.28 -3.88 -6.25
N GLN A 29 -13.13 -3.91 -6.92
CA GLN A 29 -12.51 -5.11 -7.44
C GLN A 29 -11.11 -5.29 -6.86
N ARG A 30 -10.59 -6.52 -6.84
CA ARG A 30 -9.32 -6.86 -6.19
C ARG A 30 -8.45 -7.82 -6.99
N ARG A 31 -7.14 -7.61 -6.92
CA ARG A 31 -6.07 -8.54 -7.29
C ARG A 31 -5.30 -8.90 -6.02
N MET A 32 -5.56 -10.08 -5.48
CA MET A 32 -4.95 -10.52 -4.23
C MET A 32 -3.50 -10.99 -4.48
N LEU A 33 -2.54 -10.46 -3.73
CA LEU A 33 -1.12 -10.80 -3.85
C LEU A 33 -0.73 -11.85 -2.80
N ASP A 34 -1.08 -11.60 -1.53
CA ASP A 34 -1.02 -12.57 -0.44
C ASP A 34 -2.28 -12.52 0.43
N ARG A 35 -2.61 -13.65 1.07
CA ARG A 35 -3.71 -13.72 2.05
C ARG A 35 -3.55 -14.88 3.03
N ILE A 36 -3.73 -14.57 4.32
CA ILE A 36 -3.89 -15.55 5.41
C ILE A 36 -5.23 -15.27 6.10
N GLY A 37 -6.22 -16.13 5.87
CA GLY A 37 -7.53 -16.03 6.54
C GLY A 37 -8.73 -16.05 5.59
N GLY A 38 -9.92 -16.05 6.19
CA GLY A 38 -11.22 -16.07 5.50
C GLY A 38 -11.65 -14.67 5.08
N GLU A 39 -12.84 -14.25 5.52
CA GLU A 39 -13.38 -12.90 5.32
C GLU A 39 -12.53 -11.86 6.05
N VAL A 40 -12.22 -12.11 7.32
CA VAL A 40 -11.20 -11.39 8.10
C VAL A 40 -9.84 -12.02 7.81
N ALA A 41 -8.92 -11.27 7.21
CA ALA A 41 -7.62 -11.80 6.79
C ALA A 41 -6.50 -10.77 6.87
N ARG A 42 -5.30 -11.25 7.20
CA ARG A 42 -4.06 -10.57 6.83
C ARG A 42 -3.94 -10.64 5.30
N ALA A 43 -3.82 -9.51 4.63
CA ALA A 43 -3.82 -9.49 3.17
C ALA A 43 -2.94 -8.37 2.60
N THR A 44 -2.34 -8.62 1.44
CA THR A 44 -1.80 -7.60 0.54
C THR A 44 -2.50 -7.72 -0.80
N THR A 45 -3.09 -6.63 -1.27
CA THR A 45 -4.04 -6.64 -2.40
C THR A 45 -3.90 -5.35 -3.20
N ILE A 46 -3.98 -5.43 -4.53
CA ILE A 46 -4.26 -4.26 -5.37
C ILE A 46 -5.78 -4.15 -5.50
N VAL A 47 -6.35 -3.02 -5.09
CA VAL A 47 -7.79 -2.77 -5.10
C VAL A 47 -8.09 -1.69 -6.11
N LYS A 48 -9.12 -1.90 -6.93
CA LYS A 48 -9.64 -0.94 -7.89
C LYS A 48 -11.04 -0.51 -7.47
N TYR A 49 -11.20 0.78 -7.24
CA TYR A 49 -12.46 1.47 -7.02
C TYR A 49 -12.93 2.04 -8.36
N GLN A 50 -14.16 1.71 -8.74
CA GLN A 50 -14.83 2.29 -9.90
C GLN A 50 -15.18 3.77 -9.62
N PRO A 51 -15.42 4.59 -10.67
CA PRO A 51 -15.91 5.95 -10.51
C PRO A 51 -17.12 6.03 -9.58
N PHE A 52 -17.10 7.02 -8.67
CA PHE A 52 -18.15 7.26 -7.68
C PHE A 52 -18.41 6.08 -6.72
N ALA A 53 -17.47 5.14 -6.60
CA ALA A 53 -17.58 4.07 -5.62
C ALA A 53 -17.56 4.65 -4.19
N ARG A 54 -18.38 4.06 -3.32
CA ARG A 54 -18.43 4.35 -1.89
C ARG A 54 -18.32 3.06 -1.11
N PHE A 55 -17.57 3.10 -0.02
CA PHE A 55 -17.43 1.97 0.88
C PHE A 55 -17.94 2.39 2.26
N PRO A 56 -18.85 1.63 2.89
CA PRO A 56 -19.41 2.00 4.18
C PRO A 56 -18.34 2.23 5.25
N ARG A 57 -18.65 3.07 6.23
CA ARG A 57 -17.80 3.27 7.40
C ARG A 57 -17.44 1.93 8.04
N HIS A 58 -16.16 1.68 8.27
CA HIS A 58 -15.67 0.43 8.82
C HIS A 58 -14.45 0.63 9.72
N THR A 59 -14.06 -0.41 10.46
CA THR A 59 -12.97 -0.37 11.45
C THR A 59 -11.78 -1.21 11.02
N HIS A 60 -10.58 -0.63 11.12
CA HIS A 60 -9.30 -1.27 10.84
C HIS A 60 -8.73 -1.97 12.07
N SER A 61 -9.36 -3.07 12.50
CA SER A 61 -8.97 -3.80 13.75
C SER A 61 -7.55 -4.42 13.77
N GLY A 62 -6.81 -4.35 12.66
CA GLY A 62 -5.38 -4.67 12.60
C GLY A 62 -4.58 -3.64 11.78
N GLY A 63 -5.16 -2.45 11.57
CA GLY A 63 -4.62 -1.40 10.74
C GLY A 63 -4.80 -1.62 9.24
N GLU A 64 -4.65 -0.53 8.51
CA GLU A 64 -4.61 -0.45 7.05
C GLU A 64 -3.44 0.44 6.62
N GLU A 65 -2.66 -0.02 5.67
CA GLU A 65 -1.60 0.75 5.03
C GLU A 65 -1.80 0.68 3.52
N PHE A 66 -1.73 1.81 2.83
CA PHE A 66 -1.86 1.83 1.39
C PHE A 66 -1.00 2.89 0.70
N VAL A 67 -0.77 2.67 -0.58
CA VAL A 67 -0.30 3.69 -1.52
C VAL A 67 -1.26 3.76 -2.69
N VAL A 68 -1.60 4.97 -3.12
CA VAL A 68 -2.41 5.19 -4.32
C VAL A 68 -1.53 5.00 -5.55
N LEU A 69 -1.98 4.16 -6.48
CA LEU A 69 -1.29 3.85 -7.73
C LEU A 69 -1.84 4.66 -8.91
N ASP A 70 -3.15 4.94 -8.91
CA ASP A 70 -3.85 5.66 -9.97
C ASP A 70 -5.15 6.27 -9.42
N GLY A 71 -5.62 7.36 -10.04
CA GLY A 71 -6.85 8.07 -9.63
C GLY A 71 -6.74 8.82 -8.30
N ILE A 72 -7.89 9.04 -7.64
CA ILE A 72 -7.99 9.76 -6.36
C ILE A 72 -8.79 8.92 -5.38
N PHE A 73 -8.13 8.49 -4.30
CA PHE A 73 -8.78 7.84 -3.16
C PHE A 73 -9.08 8.88 -2.09
N SER A 74 -10.30 8.88 -1.57
CA SER A 74 -10.74 9.86 -0.58
C SER A 74 -11.39 9.17 0.62
N ASP A 75 -11.25 9.76 1.81
CA ASP A 75 -12.05 9.40 2.97
C ASP A 75 -12.26 10.56 3.95
N ASP A 76 -13.11 10.36 4.95
CA ASP A 76 -13.51 11.38 5.92
C ASP A 76 -12.45 11.68 6.98
N LEU A 77 -11.43 10.83 7.09
CA LEU A 77 -10.39 10.91 8.12
C LEU A 77 -9.12 11.60 7.59
N SER A 78 -8.79 11.38 6.33
CA SER A 78 -7.51 11.71 5.71
C SER A 78 -7.61 12.63 4.50
N GLY A 79 -8.81 12.84 3.95
CA GLY A 79 -9.03 13.72 2.79
C GLY A 79 -8.76 13.02 1.45
N ASP A 80 -8.36 13.80 0.45
CA ASP A 80 -8.12 13.35 -0.92
C ASP A 80 -6.65 12.98 -1.15
N HIS A 81 -6.40 11.83 -1.76
CA HIS A 81 -5.07 11.29 -2.02
C HIS A 81 -4.93 10.87 -3.48
N GLY A 82 -4.03 11.56 -4.19
CA GLY A 82 -3.67 11.24 -5.57
C GLY A 82 -2.60 10.14 -5.66
N PRO A 83 -2.13 9.81 -6.87
CA PRO A 83 -1.08 8.82 -7.07
C PRO A 83 0.15 9.12 -6.22
N LEU A 84 0.82 8.06 -5.75
CA LEU A 84 2.01 8.11 -4.90
C LEU A 84 1.82 8.75 -3.52
N SER A 85 0.59 9.06 -3.11
CA SER A 85 0.25 9.30 -1.70
C SER A 85 0.31 7.99 -0.91
N TYR A 86 1.10 7.98 0.16
CA TYR A 86 1.17 6.91 1.15
C TYR A 86 0.34 7.27 2.39
N CYS A 87 -0.49 6.33 2.83
CA CYS A 87 -1.37 6.50 3.97
C CYS A 87 -1.29 5.28 4.90
N ARG A 88 -1.27 5.54 6.21
CA ARG A 88 -1.30 4.50 7.24
C ARG A 88 -2.36 4.83 8.28
N HIS A 89 -3.42 4.03 8.29
CA HIS A 89 -4.50 4.03 9.27
C HIS A 89 -4.18 3.03 10.38
N GLY A 90 -3.85 3.56 11.55
CA GLY A 90 -3.49 2.78 12.73
C GLY A 90 -4.58 1.82 13.19
N ILE A 91 -4.24 0.90 14.09
CA ILE A 91 -5.18 -0.08 14.63
C ILE A 91 -6.39 0.62 15.27
N ASP A 92 -7.59 0.10 14.96
CA ASP A 92 -8.92 0.54 15.44
C ASP A 92 -9.40 1.92 14.94
N THR A 93 -8.67 2.55 14.03
CA THR A 93 -9.19 3.69 13.26
C THR A 93 -10.39 3.29 12.41
N GLN A 94 -11.21 4.29 12.06
CA GLN A 94 -12.41 4.09 11.27
C GLN A 94 -12.54 5.20 10.24
N HIS A 95 -12.97 4.83 9.04
CA HIS A 95 -13.23 5.79 7.97
C HIS A 95 -14.31 5.27 7.02
N GLU A 96 -14.84 6.15 6.19
CA GLU A 96 -15.74 5.89 5.07
C GLU A 96 -15.05 6.30 3.76
N PRO A 97 -14.52 5.33 2.98
CA PRO A 97 -13.89 5.63 1.70
C PRO A 97 -14.86 5.99 0.58
N TRP A 98 -14.43 6.87 -0.33
CA TRP A 98 -15.08 7.12 -1.60
C TRP A 98 -14.08 7.48 -2.71
N THR A 99 -14.60 7.57 -3.93
CA THR A 99 -13.86 8.09 -5.09
C THR A 99 -14.72 9.04 -5.90
N GLY A 100 -14.08 9.95 -6.64
CA GLY A 100 -14.72 10.82 -7.63
C GLY A 100 -14.93 10.13 -8.98
N GLU A 101 -15.05 10.93 -10.04
CA GLU A 101 -15.21 10.43 -11.42
C GLU A 101 -14.01 9.62 -11.92
N GLN A 102 -12.83 9.86 -11.34
CA GLN A 102 -11.57 9.23 -11.72
C GLN A 102 -11.47 7.77 -11.22
N GLY A 103 -12.25 7.40 -10.21
CA GLY A 103 -12.02 6.17 -9.45
C GLY A 103 -10.66 6.20 -8.75
N ALA A 104 -10.19 5.03 -8.31
CA ALA A 104 -8.85 4.88 -7.73
C ALA A 104 -8.32 3.45 -7.87
N VAL A 105 -7.01 3.30 -7.93
CA VAL A 105 -6.32 2.02 -7.74
C VAL A 105 -5.33 2.19 -6.60
N ILE A 106 -5.37 1.30 -5.60
CA ILE A 106 -4.46 1.33 -4.46
C ILE A 106 -3.77 -0.03 -4.28
N LEU A 107 -2.53 -0.01 -3.81
CA LEU A 107 -1.89 -1.19 -3.19
C LEU A 107 -2.11 -1.07 -1.69
N VAL A 108 -2.85 -2.02 -1.11
CA VAL A 108 -3.25 -1.99 0.30
C VAL A 108 -2.82 -3.24 1.05
N LYS A 109 -2.42 -3.04 2.30
CA LYS A 109 -2.09 -4.03 3.31
C LYS A 109 -3.07 -3.91 4.47
N LEU A 110 -3.75 -5.01 4.78
CA LEU A 110 -4.73 -5.07 5.88
C LEU A 110 -4.25 -6.02 6.96
N ARG A 111 -4.46 -5.63 8.22
CA ARG A 111 -4.16 -6.44 9.41
C ARG A 111 -2.69 -6.86 9.52
N GLN A 112 -1.78 -5.95 9.18
CA GLN A 112 -0.33 -6.18 9.22
C GLN A 112 0.38 -5.35 10.31
N MET A 113 -0.34 -4.49 11.04
CA MET A 113 0.21 -3.72 12.14
C MET A 113 0.21 -4.54 13.44
N ASN A 114 1.26 -4.40 14.25
CA ASN A 114 1.45 -5.16 15.49
C ASN A 114 1.67 -4.27 16.74
N ASP A 115 1.61 -2.95 16.60
CA ASP A 115 1.73 -2.02 17.72
C ASP A 115 0.55 -1.03 17.77
N ARG A 116 -0.25 -1.15 18.83
CA ARG A 116 -1.44 -0.31 19.08
C ARG A 116 -1.08 1.10 19.56
N THR A 117 0.19 1.35 19.84
CA THR A 117 0.70 2.67 20.28
C THR A 117 1.25 3.51 19.13
N GLU A 118 1.21 3.01 17.90
CA GLU A 118 1.52 3.78 16.69
C GLU A 118 0.59 5.00 16.57
N THR A 119 1.10 6.05 15.92
CA THR A 119 0.27 7.22 15.59
C THR A 119 -0.96 6.76 14.79
N PRO A 120 -2.17 7.23 15.11
CA PRO A 120 -3.39 6.77 14.44
C PRO A 120 -3.42 7.02 12.93
N LEU A 121 -2.70 8.04 12.46
CA LEU A 121 -2.72 8.46 11.07
C LEU A 121 -1.33 8.94 10.64
N VAL A 122 -0.83 8.40 9.53
CA VAL A 122 0.37 8.90 8.82
C VAL A 122 -0.01 9.14 7.38
N LEU A 123 0.27 10.34 6.86
CA LEU A 123 -0.03 10.76 5.49
C LEU A 123 1.23 11.39 4.89
N ILE A 124 1.67 10.87 3.75
CA ILE A 124 2.84 11.38 3.03
C ILE A 124 2.53 11.38 1.54
N ASP A 125 2.44 12.56 0.96
CA ASP A 125 2.55 12.73 -0.50
C ASP A 125 4.03 12.63 -0.88
N THR A 126 4.39 11.54 -1.57
CA THR A 126 5.78 11.26 -1.90
C THR A 126 6.28 12.06 -3.10
N GLU A 127 5.39 12.66 -3.90
CA GLU A 127 5.76 13.54 -5.01
C GLU A 127 6.18 14.91 -4.50
N THR A 128 5.45 15.44 -3.52
CA THR A 128 5.67 16.79 -2.98
C THR A 128 6.56 16.82 -1.72
N SER A 129 6.96 15.67 -1.19
CA SER A 129 7.85 15.58 -0.02
C SER A 129 9.22 16.21 -0.28
N ASN A 130 9.72 16.98 0.70
CA ASN A 130 11.08 17.52 0.71
C ASN A 130 12.09 16.62 1.44
N ASP A 131 11.66 15.45 1.92
CA ASP A 131 12.46 14.56 2.79
C ASP A 131 13.23 13.47 2.02
N TRP A 132 13.25 13.54 0.69
CA TRP A 132 14.04 12.64 -0.15
C TRP A 132 15.55 12.80 0.15
N LYS A 133 16.24 11.68 0.37
CA LYS A 133 17.67 11.64 0.69
C LYS A 133 18.43 10.79 -0.31
N ILE A 134 19.60 11.26 -0.71
CA ILE A 134 20.61 10.46 -1.43
C ILE A 134 21.56 9.87 -0.38
N LYS A 135 21.95 8.60 -0.54
CA LYS A 135 22.97 7.98 0.32
C LYS A 135 24.33 8.18 -0.33
N ASP A 136 25.31 8.68 0.42
CA ASP A 136 26.58 9.24 -0.10
C ASP A 136 27.37 8.36 -1.08
N SER A 137 27.21 7.04 -1.04
CA SER A 137 27.91 6.10 -1.93
C SER A 137 27.12 5.69 -3.17
N ASP A 138 25.84 6.03 -3.28
CA ASP A 138 24.91 5.55 -4.32
C ASP A 138 24.00 6.70 -4.78
N VAL A 139 24.60 7.61 -5.55
CA VAL A 139 23.94 8.83 -6.05
C VAL A 139 22.76 8.54 -6.98
N LYS A 140 22.65 7.31 -7.49
CA LYS A 140 21.58 6.87 -8.39
C LYS A 140 20.32 6.42 -7.66
N ARG A 141 20.33 6.44 -6.32
CA ARG A 141 19.20 6.01 -5.49
C ARG A 141 18.85 7.09 -4.48
N GLN A 142 17.58 7.47 -4.49
CA GLN A 142 16.99 8.32 -3.46
C GLN A 142 16.05 7.49 -2.61
N TYR A 143 15.93 7.86 -1.34
CA TYR A 143 15.06 7.22 -0.38
C TYR A 143 14.19 8.23 0.33
N LEU A 144 12.94 7.86 0.56
CA LEU A 144 12.01 8.57 1.42
C LEU A 144 11.52 7.62 2.50
N ASN A 145 11.81 7.93 3.76
CA ASN A 145 11.27 7.16 4.87
C ASN A 145 9.78 7.47 5.03
N LEU A 146 8.93 6.46 4.90
CA LEU A 146 7.48 6.59 5.00
C LEU A 146 6.98 6.28 6.41
N PHE A 147 7.58 5.29 7.05
CA PHE A 147 7.21 4.87 8.40
C PHE A 147 8.36 4.10 9.05
N SER A 148 8.49 4.24 10.37
CA SER A 148 9.41 3.43 11.17
C SER A 148 8.84 3.20 12.55
N ASN A 149 8.89 1.96 13.03
CA ASN A 149 8.55 1.60 14.40
C ASN A 149 9.69 0.82 15.04
N THR A 150 10.34 1.42 16.05
CA THR A 150 11.48 0.82 16.74
C THR A 150 11.11 -0.35 17.65
N LYS A 151 9.87 -0.42 18.14
CA LYS A 151 9.41 -1.53 18.99
C LYS A 151 9.21 -2.80 18.17
N THR A 152 8.77 -2.65 16.93
CA THR A 152 8.38 -3.76 16.05
C THR A 152 9.48 -4.09 15.04
N GLY A 153 10.39 -3.14 14.80
CA GLY A 153 11.42 -3.22 13.77
C GLY A 153 10.90 -2.95 12.35
N GLU A 154 9.64 -2.54 12.20
CA GLU A 154 9.06 -2.22 10.90
C GLU A 154 9.66 -0.93 10.34
N CYS A 155 10.11 -0.99 9.08
CA CYS A 155 10.56 0.16 8.31
C CYS A 155 9.89 0.10 6.93
N VAL A 156 9.28 1.22 6.53
CA VAL A 156 8.64 1.38 5.23
C VAL A 156 9.25 2.60 4.56
N TRP A 157 9.67 2.44 3.31
CA TRP A 157 10.30 3.50 2.55
C TRP A 157 9.94 3.40 1.06
N MET A 158 10.04 4.53 0.37
CA MET A 158 10.00 4.61 -1.08
C MET A 158 11.42 4.82 -1.61
N GLU A 159 11.73 4.22 -2.77
CA GLU A 159 12.98 4.48 -3.48
C GLU A 159 12.70 5.05 -4.88
N LYS A 160 13.56 5.96 -5.34
CA LYS A 160 13.64 6.40 -6.74
C LYS A 160 15.00 6.01 -7.28
N TRP A 161 15.01 5.34 -8.43
CA TRP A 161 16.24 4.84 -9.07
C TRP A 161 16.47 5.55 -10.39
N GLU A 162 17.69 6.01 -10.62
CA GLU A 162 18.14 6.48 -11.92
C GLU A 162 18.44 5.31 -12.86
N ALA A 163 18.43 5.58 -14.16
CA ALA A 163 18.74 4.58 -15.17
C ALA A 163 20.14 3.96 -14.94
N GLY A 164 20.20 2.63 -15.01
CA GLY A 164 21.43 1.87 -14.74
C GLY A 164 21.82 1.85 -13.26
N PHE A 165 20.86 2.01 -12.35
CA PHE A 165 20.98 1.55 -10.97
C PHE A 165 21.02 0.01 -10.94
N GLU A 166 21.91 -0.55 -10.12
CA GLU A 166 22.01 -1.99 -9.88
C GLU A 166 21.72 -2.25 -8.41
N SER A 167 20.74 -3.11 -8.12
CA SER A 167 20.36 -3.41 -6.75
C SER A 167 21.26 -4.48 -6.12
N ASP A 168 21.74 -4.22 -4.92
CA ASP A 168 22.45 -5.21 -4.10
C ASP A 168 21.53 -6.33 -3.61
N HIS A 169 20.22 -6.05 -3.47
CA HIS A 169 19.23 -6.90 -2.80
C HIS A 169 18.26 -7.59 -3.77
N TRP A 170 17.98 -6.98 -4.92
CA TRP A 170 16.95 -7.43 -5.85
C TRP A 170 17.52 -7.94 -7.17
N LYS A 171 18.46 -8.89 -7.12
CA LYS A 171 19.09 -9.49 -8.32
C LYS A 171 18.12 -10.24 -9.23
N GLN A 172 16.88 -10.49 -8.79
CA GLN A 172 15.85 -11.24 -9.53
C GLN A 172 14.68 -10.37 -10.01
N VAL A 173 14.69 -9.06 -9.74
CA VAL A 173 13.67 -8.13 -10.24
C VAL A 173 14.28 -7.37 -11.40
N GLU A 174 14.14 -7.90 -12.61
CA GLU A 174 14.38 -7.12 -13.82
C GLU A 174 13.29 -6.05 -13.90
N ILE A 175 13.65 -4.79 -13.71
CA ILE A 175 12.75 -3.68 -14.03
C ILE A 175 12.70 -3.58 -15.55
N PHE A 176 11.61 -4.06 -16.14
CA PHE A 176 11.34 -3.86 -17.55
C PHE A 176 11.08 -2.37 -17.81
N LYS A 177 11.67 -1.88 -18.91
CA LYS A 177 11.52 -0.51 -19.42
C LYS A 177 10.15 -0.30 -20.05
#